data_AF-A0A246TQN6-F1
#
_entry.id   AF-A0A246TQN6-F1
#
_cell.length_a   1.000
_cell.length_b   1.000
_cell.length_c   1.000
_cell.angle_alpha   90.00
_cell.angle_beta   90.00
_cell.angle_gamma   90.00
#
_symmetry.space_group_name_H-M   'P 1'
#
loop_
_entity.id
_entity.type
_entity.pdbx_description
1 polymer ?
#
loop_
_entity_poly.entity_id
_entity_poly.type
_entity_poly.pdbx_seq_one_letter_code
_entity_poly.pdbx_strand_id
1 'polypeptide(L)'
;MTPITSLATSRLLVEAFAARELELPLSLNPAEPGDVMDAKGRHVFVIDLNRERSDIEATEIAGLIVLAVNRCAGFPFPVLQSSESQ
;
A
#
# COMPACT_ATOMS: atom_id res chain seq x y z
N MET A 1 8.73 15.76 -16.40
CA MET A 1 8.54 16.01 -14.95
C MET A 1 9.13 14.80 -14.23
N THR A 2 10.33 14.93 -13.67
CA THR A 2 11.06 13.81 -13.04
C THR A 2 10.64 13.68 -11.59
N PRO A 3 10.17 12.51 -11.11
CA PRO A 3 9.88 12.35 -9.70
C PRO A 3 11.20 12.23 -8.96
N ILE A 4 11.58 13.28 -8.24
CA ILE A 4 12.71 13.25 -7.31
C ILE A 4 12.14 12.71 -6.00
N THR A 5 12.01 11.40 -5.87
CA THR A 5 11.92 10.82 -4.53
C THR A 5 13.31 10.96 -3.93
N SER A 6 13.57 12.07 -3.25
CA SER A 6 14.84 12.27 -2.56
C SER A 6 14.93 11.33 -1.36
N LEU A 7 16.15 10.93 -0.97
CA LEU A 7 16.36 10.16 0.26
C LEU A 7 15.78 10.87 1.50
N ALA A 8 15.72 12.21 1.49
CA ALA A 8 15.09 12.98 2.55
C ALA A 8 13.56 12.76 2.57
N THR A 9 12.90 12.72 1.41
CA THR A 9 11.46 12.49 1.31
C THR A 9 11.08 11.08 1.75
N SER A 10 11.86 10.06 1.34
CA SER A 10 11.58 8.68 1.77
C SER A 10 11.76 8.51 3.28
N ARG A 11 12.79 9.11 3.88
CA ARG A 11 12.98 9.10 5.34
C ARG A 11 11.85 9.77 6.09
N LEU A 12 11.40 10.96 5.65
CA LEU A 12 10.27 11.65 6.28
C LEU A 12 9.00 10.80 6.25
N LEU A 13 8.76 10.07 5.15
CA LEU A 13 7.61 9.18 5.04
C LEU A 13 7.73 8.00 6.01
N VAL A 14 8.89 7.34 6.07
CA VAL A 14 9.14 6.24 7.01
C VAL A 14 8.99 6.69 8.46
N GLU A 15 9.56 7.83 8.82
CA GLU A 15 9.45 8.42 10.17
C GLU A 15 8.00 8.78 10.51
N ALA A 16 7.22 9.30 9.55
CA ALA A 16 5.81 9.62 9.75
C ALA A 16 4.92 8.39 10.00
N PHE A 17 5.21 7.25 9.34
CA PHE A 17 4.56 5.97 9.62
C PHE A 17 4.98 5.42 10.98
N ALA A 18 6.29 5.40 11.27
CA ALA A 18 6.82 4.93 12.54
C ALA A 18 6.27 5.72 13.75
N ALA A 19 6.09 7.04 13.62
CA ALA A 19 5.49 7.90 14.63
C ALA A 19 4.02 7.56 14.95
N ARG A 20 3.35 6.77 14.09
CA ARG A 20 2.00 6.24 14.27
C ARG A 20 2.01 4.75 14.60
N GLU A 21 3.19 4.24 14.97
CA GLU A 21 3.42 2.83 15.21
C GLU A 21 3.01 1.97 14.00
N LEU A 22 3.22 2.42 12.76
CA LEU A 22 2.96 1.64 11.54
C LEU A 22 4.26 1.26 10.85
N GLU A 23 4.31 0.06 10.26
CA GLU A 23 5.51 -0.43 9.58
C GLU A 23 5.33 -0.58 8.07
N LEU A 24 6.33 -0.10 7.32
CA LEU A 24 6.40 -0.26 5.88
C LEU A 24 7.25 -1.50 5.52
N PRO A 25 7.03 -2.15 4.37
CA PRO A 25 6.09 -1.78 3.30
C PRO A 25 4.63 -2.08 3.66
N LEU A 26 3.70 -1.36 3.02
CA LEU A 26 2.29 -1.71 3.03
C LEU A 26 2.01 -2.90 2.12
N SER A 27 0.96 -3.64 2.43
CA SER A 27 0.46 -4.76 1.62
C SER A 27 -1.07 -4.77 1.57
N LEU A 28 -1.64 -5.42 0.56
CA LEU A 28 -3.08 -5.68 0.50
C LEU A 28 -3.43 -6.81 1.47
N ASN A 29 -4.60 -6.73 2.12
CA ASN A 29 -5.16 -7.84 2.85
C ASN A 29 -5.74 -8.87 1.86
N PRO A 30 -5.25 -10.11 1.82
CA PRO A 30 -5.79 -11.13 0.90
C PRO A 30 -7.19 -11.63 1.29
N ALA A 31 -7.65 -11.36 2.52
CA ALA A 31 -8.95 -11.80 3.01
C ALA A 31 -10.06 -10.76 2.82
N GLU A 32 -9.72 -9.48 2.72
CA GLU A 32 -10.68 -8.37 2.71
C GLU A 32 -10.37 -7.39 1.55
N PRO A 33 -11.24 -7.32 0.52
CA PRO A 33 -11.05 -6.42 -0.61
C PRO A 33 -10.90 -4.95 -0.18
N GLY A 34 -9.91 -4.26 -0.75
CA GLY A 34 -9.64 -2.86 -0.45
C GLY A 34 -9.00 -2.57 0.91
N ASP A 35 -8.79 -3.58 1.77
CA ASP A 35 -8.10 -3.42 3.04
C ASP A 35 -6.57 -3.47 2.87
N VAL A 36 -5.88 -2.59 3.59
CA VAL A 36 -4.43 -2.38 3.51
C VAL A 36 -3.81 -2.57 4.88
N MET A 37 -2.77 -3.40 4.92
CA MET A 37 -2.02 -3.74 6.11
C MET A 37 -0.60 -3.19 6.09
N ASP A 38 -0.04 -3.01 7.27
CA ASP A 38 1.36 -2.69 7.49
C ASP A 38 2.22 -3.97 7.42
N ALA A 39 3.54 -3.83 7.53
CA ALA A 39 4.48 -4.96 7.45
C ALA A 39 4.33 -6.00 8.59
N LYS A 40 3.62 -5.66 9.67
CA LYS A 40 3.28 -6.56 10.77
C LYS A 40 1.91 -7.21 10.62
N GLY A 41 1.21 -6.95 9.51
CA GLY A 41 -0.15 -7.45 9.28
C GLY A 41 -1.22 -6.67 10.06
N ARG A 42 -0.93 -5.45 10.50
CA ARG A 42 -1.92 -4.60 11.19
C ARG A 42 -2.67 -3.76 10.17
N HIS A 43 -3.98 -3.67 10.34
CA HIS A 43 -4.84 -2.81 9.52
C HIS A 43 -4.35 -1.35 9.56
N VAL A 44 -4.26 -0.73 8.39
CA VAL A 44 -3.90 0.69 8.24
C VAL A 44 -5.10 1.50 7.79
N PHE A 45 -5.71 1.12 6.67
CA PHE A 45 -6.91 1.75 6.13
C PHE A 45 -7.64 0.80 5.18
N VAL A 46 -8.92 1.08 4.97
CA VAL A 46 -9.76 0.40 3.98
C VAL A 46 -10.22 1.38 2.91
N ILE A 47 -10.17 0.95 1.66
CA ILE A 47 -10.76 1.65 0.52
C ILE A 47 -12.24 1.29 0.44
N ASP A 48 -13.07 2.30 0.17
CA ASP A 48 -14.50 2.11 -0.08
C ASP A 48 -15.27 1.48 1.10
N LEU A 49 -15.12 2.07 2.29
CA LEU A 49 -15.77 1.60 3.53
C LEU A 49 -17.29 1.36 3.40
N ASN A 50 -17.98 2.13 2.54
CA ASN A 50 -19.43 2.04 2.31
C ASN A 50 -19.83 1.01 1.25
N ARG A 51 -18.88 0.32 0.61
CA ARG A 51 -19.12 -0.69 -0.44
C ARG A 51 -19.93 -0.14 -1.63
N GLU A 52 -19.60 1.08 -2.03
CA GLU A 52 -20.19 1.75 -3.20
C GLU A 52 -19.55 1.26 -4.52
N ARG A 53 -18.36 0.67 -4.43
CA ARG A 53 -17.59 0.10 -5.53
C ARG A 53 -17.58 -1.42 -5.46
N SER A 54 -17.21 -2.05 -6.58
CA SER A 54 -16.95 -3.49 -6.59
C SER A 54 -15.67 -3.83 -5.82
N ASP A 55 -15.60 -5.05 -5.27
CA ASP A 55 -14.41 -5.58 -4.60
C ASP A 55 -13.14 -5.49 -5.48
N ILE A 56 -13.30 -5.72 -6.79
CA ILE A 56 -12.21 -5.62 -7.77
C ILE A 56 -11.71 -4.18 -7.83
N GLU A 57 -12.61 -3.21 -8.01
CA GLU A 57 -12.27 -1.80 -8.11
C GLU A 57 -11.63 -1.27 -6.81
N ALA A 58 -12.17 -1.65 -5.65
CA ALA A 58 -11.60 -1.28 -4.35
C ALA A 58 -10.18 -1.86 -4.18
N THR A 59 -9.96 -3.10 -4.59
CA THR A 59 -8.65 -3.77 -4.54
C THR A 59 -7.64 -3.13 -5.49
N GLU A 60 -8.04 -2.77 -6.70
CA GLU A 60 -7.19 -2.09 -7.68
C GLU A 60 -6.76 -0.70 -7.17
N ILE A 61 -7.70 0.08 -6.62
CA ILE A 61 -7.41 1.39 -6.02
C ILE A 61 -6.45 1.25 -4.84
N ALA A 62 -6.70 0.28 -3.94
CA ALA A 62 -5.80 0.00 -2.82
C ALA A 62 -4.40 -0.36 -3.31
N GLY A 63 -4.30 -1.18 -4.36
CA GLY A 63 -3.03 -1.57 -4.97
C GLY A 63 -2.24 -0.38 -5.52
N LEU A 64 -2.91 0.57 -6.17
CA LEU A 64 -2.28 1.80 -6.67
C LEU A 64 -1.73 2.67 -5.52
N ILE A 65 -2.46 2.77 -4.41
CA ILE A 65 -2.02 3.54 -3.24
C ILE A 65 -0.84 2.85 -2.56
N VAL A 66 -0.92 1.54 -2.34
CA VAL A 66 0.19 0.72 -1.78
C VAL A 66 1.44 0.89 -2.63
N LEU A 67 1.31 0.81 -3.96
CA LEU A 67 2.41 1.02 -4.90
C LEU A 67 3.05 2.41 -4.71
N ALA A 68 2.24 3.46 -4.69
CA ALA A 68 2.72 4.84 -4.56
C ALA A 68 3.43 5.06 -3.22
N VAL A 69 2.84 4.62 -2.11
CA VAL A 69 3.41 4.77 -0.75
C VAL A 69 4.73 4.01 -0.64
N ASN A 70 4.75 2.73 -1.02
CA ASN A 70 5.96 1.91 -0.94
C ASN A 70 7.08 2.50 -1.81
N ARG A 71 6.75 2.97 -3.02
CA ARG A 71 7.74 3.61 -3.90
C ARG A 71 8.28 4.91 -3.32
N CYS A 72 7.42 5.76 -2.76
CA CYS A 72 7.82 6.99 -2.10
C CYS A 72 8.67 6.75 -0.84
N ALA A 73 8.45 5.64 -0.15
CA ALA A 73 9.22 5.22 1.01
C ALA A 73 10.52 4.48 0.65
N GLY A 74 10.79 4.25 -0.63
CA GLY A 74 12.03 3.61 -1.10
C GLY A 74 12.00 2.08 -1.13
N PHE A 75 10.83 1.47 -0.93
CA PHE A 75 10.68 0.01 -1.02
C PHE A 75 10.54 -0.42 -2.49
N PRO A 76 11.23 -1.52 -2.88
CA PRO A 76 11.06 -2.11 -4.21
C PRO A 76 9.68 -2.75 -4.34
N PHE A 77 9.21 -2.87 -5.58
CA PHE A 77 7.95 -3.52 -5.91
C PHE A 77 7.97 -4.99 -5.46
N PRO A 78 7.02 -5.48 -4.63
CA PRO A 78 6.73 -6.90 -4.64
C PRO A 78 6.13 -7.19 -6.02
N VAL A 79 6.77 -8.10 -6.77
CA VAL A 79 6.21 -8.59 -8.04
C VAL A 79 4.77 -9.01 -7.75
N LEU A 80 3.79 -8.30 -8.30
CA LEU A 80 2.42 -8.79 -8.38
C LEU A 80 2.52 -10.16 -9.04
N GLN A 81 2.38 -11.23 -8.25
CA GLN A 81 2.26 -12.56 -8.82
C GLN A 81 0.96 -12.53 -9.60
N SER A 82 1.06 -12.43 -10.92
CA SER A 82 -0.02 -12.75 -11.83
C SER A 82 -0.55 -14.10 -11.38
N SER A 83 -1.78 -14.13 -10.89
CA SER A 83 -2.51 -15.37 -10.78
C SER A 83 -2.69 -15.90 -12.21
N GLU A 84 -1.77 -16.75 -12.65
CA GLU A 84 -2.06 -17.70 -13.70
C GLU A 84 -3.16 -18.62 -13.15
N SER A 85 -4.40 -18.33 -13.53
CA SER A 85 -5.49 -19.28 -13.41
C SER A 85 -5.15 -20.49 -14.27
N GLN A 86 -4.84 -21.61 -13.63
CA GLN A 86 -4.99 -22.94 -14.22
C GLN A 86 -6.45 -23.40 -14.08
#